data_AF-A0A0Q3QMV6-F1
#
_entry.id   AF-A0A0Q3QMV6-F1
#
_cell.length_a   1.000
_cell.length_b   1.000
_cell.length_c   1.000
_cell.angle_alpha   90.00
_cell.angle_beta   90.00
_cell.angle_gamma   90.00
#
_symmetry.space_group_name_H-M   'P 1'
#
loop_
_entity.id
_entity.type
_entity.pdbx_description
1 polymer ?
#
loop_
_entity_poly.entity_id
_entity_poly.type
_entity_poly.pdbx_seq_one_letter_code
_entity_poly.pdbx_strand_id
1 'polypeptide(L)'
;MVNDIKQEMERIWGETCGSWENCTEENIQSFLAHCQEKSIDPQYCMSWVEQHSNQIPNWSAVSKVSLDWVNEHTSTGSPINGHEPQ
;
A
#
# COMPACT_ATOMS: atom_id res chain seq x y z
N MET A 1 -8.74 19.57 0.87
CA MET A 1 -7.89 19.18 -0.27
C MET A 1 -7.66 17.67 -0.19
N VAL A 2 -8.68 16.86 -0.52
CA VAL A 2 -8.58 15.39 -0.60
C VAL A 2 -8.49 14.90 -2.05
N ASN A 3 -8.92 15.73 -2.99
CA ASN A 3 -8.83 15.45 -4.42
C ASN A 3 -7.38 15.37 -4.90
N ASP A 4 -6.50 16.17 -4.32
CA ASP A 4 -5.08 16.29 -4.72
C ASP A 4 -4.29 15.02 -4.35
N ILE A 5 -4.46 14.52 -3.11
CA ILE A 5 -3.84 13.29 -2.64
C ILE A 5 -4.27 12.08 -3.48
N LYS A 6 -5.58 11.99 -3.78
CA LYS A 6 -6.10 10.91 -4.62
C LYS A 6 -5.50 10.97 -6.03
N GLN A 7 -5.44 12.15 -6.64
CA GLN A 7 -4.86 12.30 -7.98
C GLN A 7 -3.37 11.95 -8.03
N GLU A 8 -2.59 12.34 -7.02
CA GLU A 8 -1.17 11.98 -6.96
C GLU A 8 -1.01 10.47 -6.73
N MET A 9 -1.83 9.85 -5.88
CA MET A 9 -1.83 8.39 -5.71
C MET A 9 -2.18 7.66 -7.02
N GLU A 10 -3.21 8.10 -7.75
CA GLU A 10 -3.58 7.53 -9.06
C GLU A 10 -2.46 7.70 -10.09
N ARG A 11 -1.73 8.82 -10.03
CA ARG A 11 -0.55 9.07 -10.88
C ARG A 11 0.58 8.08 -10.56
N ILE A 12 0.92 7.92 -9.28
CA ILE A 12 1.94 6.95 -8.83
C ILE A 12 1.55 5.53 -9.25
N TRP A 13 0.27 5.16 -9.08
CA TRP A 13 -0.24 3.86 -9.51
C TRP A 13 -0.02 3.61 -11.01
N GLY A 14 -0.27 4.61 -11.85
CA GLY A 14 -0.03 4.55 -13.29
C GLY A 14 1.46 4.44 -13.64
N GLU A 15 2.36 4.99 -12.82
CA GLU A 15 3.82 4.92 -13.02
C GLU A 15 4.41 3.57 -12.57
N THR A 16 3.81 2.91 -11.57
CA THR A 16 4.33 1.66 -11.00
C THR A 16 3.60 0.42 -11.53
N CYS A 17 2.34 0.21 -11.14
CA CYS A 17 1.56 -0.96 -11.57
C CYS A 17 1.03 -0.79 -13.00
N GLY A 18 0.72 0.43 -13.43
CA GLY A 18 0.24 0.77 -14.78
C GLY A 18 -1.19 0.30 -15.07
N SER A 19 -1.49 -0.97 -14.78
CA SER A 19 -2.81 -1.59 -14.86
C SER A 19 -3.00 -2.61 -13.73
N TRP A 20 -4.26 -2.86 -13.35
CA TRP A 20 -4.61 -3.81 -12.29
C TRP A 20 -4.05 -5.21 -12.56
N GLU A 21 -4.14 -5.68 -13.81
CA GLU A 21 -3.64 -7.00 -14.22
C GLU A 21 -2.12 -7.16 -14.17
N ASN A 22 -1.38 -6.05 -14.22
CA ASN A 22 0.10 -6.05 -14.17
C ASN A 22 0.64 -5.71 -12.78
N CYS A 23 -0.22 -5.52 -11.78
CA CYS A 23 0.23 -5.21 -10.43
C CYS A 23 0.69 -6.49 -9.72
N THR A 24 2.00 -6.72 -9.75
CA THR A 24 2.68 -7.83 -9.09
C THR A 24 3.16 -7.43 -7.69
N GLU A 25 3.73 -8.38 -6.96
CA GLU A 25 4.38 -8.16 -5.66
C GLU A 25 5.46 -7.08 -5.70
N GLU A 26 6.27 -7.02 -6.77
CA GLU A 26 7.31 -6.00 -6.95
C GLU A 26 6.72 -4.62 -7.25
N ASN A 27 5.70 -4.57 -8.10
CA ASN A 27 5.08 -3.32 -8.51
C ASN A 27 4.30 -2.68 -7.37
N ILE A 28 3.62 -3.48 -6.53
CA ILE A 28 2.89 -2.97 -5.37
C ILE A 28 3.84 -2.43 -4.30
N GLN A 29 4.99 -3.06 -4.08
CA GLN A 29 6.00 -2.52 -3.16
C GLN A 29 6.57 -1.19 -3.67
N SER A 30 6.82 -1.08 -4.98
CA SER A 30 7.23 0.18 -5.61
C SER A 30 6.17 1.27 -5.48
N PHE A 31 4.89 0.91 -5.66
CA PHE A 31 3.76 1.82 -5.44
C PHE A 31 3.73 2.36 -4.01
N LEU A 32 3.88 1.50 -3.00
CA LEU A 32 3.86 1.88 -1.60
C LEU A 32 5.05 2.75 -1.20
N ALA A 33 6.24 2.43 -1.72
CA ALA A 33 7.44 3.26 -1.54
C ALA A 33 7.23 4.66 -2.10
N HIS A 34 6.73 4.78 -3.32
CA HIS A 34 6.44 6.08 -3.93
C HIS A 34 5.34 6.85 -3.18
N CYS A 35 4.29 6.17 -2.68
CA CYS A 35 3.31 6.80 -1.80
C CYS A 35 4.00 7.43 -0.58
N GLN A 36 4.86 6.68 0.10
CA GLN A 36 5.61 7.15 1.26
C GLN A 36 6.51 8.36 0.93
N GLU A 37 7.25 8.31 -0.19
CA GLU A 37 8.10 9.42 -0.65
C GLU A 37 7.30 10.70 -0.94
N LYS A 38 6.07 10.54 -1.43
CA LYS A 38 5.14 11.65 -1.67
C LYS A 38 4.36 12.09 -0.43
N SER A 39 4.74 11.60 0.76
CA SER A 39 4.04 11.85 2.03
C SER A 39 2.57 11.43 2.01
N ILE A 40 2.23 10.44 1.18
CA ILE A 40 0.94 9.77 1.16
C ILE A 40 1.05 8.52 2.03
N ASP A 41 0.10 8.35 2.94
CA ASP A 41 0.10 7.21 3.84
C ASP A 41 -0.01 5.87 3.06
N PRO A 42 0.94 4.93 3.24
CA PRO A 42 0.90 3.65 2.54
C PRO A 42 -0.33 2.79 2.87
N GLN A 43 -0.91 2.90 4.06
CA GLN A 43 -2.17 2.22 4.41
C GLN A 43 -3.37 2.83 3.68
N TYR A 44 -3.37 4.16 3.48
CA TYR A 44 -4.34 4.83 2.62
C TYR A 44 -4.23 4.33 1.17
N CYS A 45 -3.01 4.25 0.64
CA CYS A 45 -2.75 3.67 -0.68
C CYS A 45 -3.26 2.22 -0.78
N MET A 46 -2.99 1.37 0.22
CA MET A 46 -3.50 0.00 0.25
C MET A 46 -5.02 -0.10 0.33
N SER A 47 -5.66 0.74 1.15
CA SER A 47 -7.13 0.77 1.25
C SER A 47 -7.79 1.16 -0.07
N TRP A 48 -7.11 1.94 -0.90
CA TRP A 48 -7.57 2.26 -2.25
C TRP A 48 -7.41 1.07 -3.21
N VAL A 49 -6.25 0.41 -3.21
CA VAL A 49 -5.99 -0.77 -4.06
C VAL A 49 -6.93 -1.93 -3.74
N GLU A 50 -7.24 -2.15 -2.46
CA GLU A 50 -8.13 -3.23 -2.01
C GLU A 50 -9.54 -3.14 -2.64
N GLN A 51 -10.04 -1.94 -2.91
CA GLN A 51 -11.32 -1.72 -3.61
C GLN A 51 -11.32 -2.29 -5.04
N HIS A 52 -10.14 -2.51 -5.61
CA HIS A 52 -9.91 -3.04 -6.94
C HIS A 52 -9.28 -4.44 -6.94
N SER A 53 -9.19 -5.09 -5.77
CA SER A 53 -8.60 -6.42 -5.57
C SER A 53 -9.08 -7.49 -6.55
N ASN A 54 -10.36 -7.45 -6.95
CA ASN A 54 -10.94 -8.39 -7.92
C ASN A 54 -10.30 -8.31 -9.33
N GLN A 55 -9.63 -7.21 -9.66
CA GLN A 55 -8.95 -7.01 -10.95
C GLN A 55 -7.46 -7.36 -10.88
N ILE A 56 -6.93 -7.64 -9.68
CA ILE A 56 -5.51 -7.92 -9.47
C ILE A 56 -5.33 -9.44 -9.42
N PRO A 57 -4.58 -10.04 -10.36
CA PRO A 57 -4.27 -11.46 -10.32
C PRO A 57 -3.42 -11.75 -9.09
N ASN A 58 -3.63 -12.92 -8.48
CA ASN A 58 -2.92 -13.32 -7.27
C ASN A 58 -3.01 -12.29 -6.13
N TRP A 59 -4.17 -11.61 -5.98
CA TRP A 59 -4.40 -10.61 -4.93
C TRP A 59 -3.95 -11.07 -3.54
N SER A 60 -4.12 -12.35 -3.19
CA SER A 60 -3.66 -12.86 -1.89
C SER A 60 -2.15 -12.72 -1.67
N ALA A 61 -1.33 -12.88 -2.71
CA ALA A 61 0.12 -12.71 -2.62
C ALA A 61 0.48 -11.22 -2.56
N VAL A 62 -0.11 -10.42 -3.47
CA VAL A 62 0.07 -8.97 -3.56
C VAL A 62 -0.31 -8.28 -2.24
N SER A 63 -1.47 -8.60 -1.67
CA SER A 63 -1.94 -8.07 -0.39
C SER A 63 -1.01 -8.45 0.76
N LYS A 64 -0.51 -9.70 0.79
CA LYS A 64 0.42 -10.15 1.83
C LYS A 64 1.74 -9.36 1.81
N VAL A 65 2.40 -9.26 0.65
CA VAL A 65 3.67 -8.52 0.56
C VAL A 65 3.49 -7.03 0.82
N SER A 66 2.32 -6.49 0.50
CA SER A 66 1.98 -5.10 0.79
C SER A 66 1.83 -4.85 2.27
N LEU A 67 1.12 -5.71 2.99
CA LEU A 67 0.95 -5.62 4.44
C LEU A 67 2.31 -5.75 5.14
N ASP A 68 3.14 -6.70 4.70
CA ASP A 68 4.50 -6.88 5.21
C ASP A 68 5.33 -5.62 5.03
N TRP A 69 5.37 -5.08 3.80
CA TRP A 69 6.07 -3.84 3.48
C TRP A 69 5.59 -2.66 4.32
N VAL A 70 4.27 -2.48 4.47
CA VAL A 70 3.69 -1.40 5.28
C VAL A 70 4.11 -1.53 6.74
N ASN A 71 4.09 -2.75 7.31
CA ASN A 71 4.50 -2.98 8.69
C ASN A 71 6.00 -2.68 8.91
N GLU A 72 6.84 -2.96 7.91
CA GLU A 72 8.28 -2.66 7.98
C GLU A 72 8.60 -1.17 7.78
N HIS A 73 7.91 -0.50 6.86
CA HIS A 73 8.26 0.84 6.40
C HIS A 73 7.44 1.97 7.03
N THR A 74 6.22 1.67 7.47
CA THR A 74 5.46 2.58 8.32
C THR A 74 5.75 2.16 9.75
N SER A 75 6.53 2.96 10.46
CA SER A 75 6.48 2.94 11.91
C SER A 75 5.08 3.40 12.31
N THR A 76 4.09 2.50 12.26
CA THR A 76 2.96 2.60 13.17
C THR A 76 3.58 2.51 14.55
N GLY A 77 3.95 3.69 15.08
CA GLY A 77 4.39 3.88 16.43
C GLY A 77 3.26 3.46 17.35
N SER A 78 3.25 2.17 17.65
CA SER A 78 2.65 1.56 18.81
C SER A 78 3.20 0.15 18.87
N PRO A 79 4.20 -0.14 19.72
CA PRO A 79 4.27 -1.49 20.25
C PRO A 79 2.88 -1.78 20.81
N ILE A 80 2.20 -2.79 20.29
CA ILE A 80 1.25 -3.54 21.11
C ILE A 80 2.09 -4.19 22.21
N ASN A 81 2.39 -3.43 23.27
CA ASN A 81 2.82 -4.00 24.54
C ASN A 81 1.58 -4.63 25.18
N GLY A 82 1.13 -5.73 24.58
CA GLY A 82 0.11 -6.63 25.09
C GLY A 82 0.74 -7.88 25.68
N HIS A 83 1.82 -7.72 26.43
CA HIS A 83 2.16 -8.64 27.51
C HIS A 83 2.34 -7.78 28.76
N GLU A 84 1.24 -7.62 29.50
CA GLU A 84 1.31 -7.34 30.92
C GLU A 84 1.59 -8.70 31.59
N PRO A 85 2.80 -8.95 32.12
CA PRO A 85 2.98 -10.08 33.02
C PRO A 85 2.35 -9.71 34.37
N GLN A 86 1.28 -10.42 34.74
CA GLN A 86 0.90 -10.57 36.15
C GLN A 86 1.63 -11.78 36.75
#